data_AF-A0A2G2F749-F1
#
_entry.id   AF-A0A2G2F749-F1
#
_cell.length_a   1.000
_cell.length_b   1.000
_cell.length_c   1.000
_cell.angle_alpha   90.00
_cell.angle_beta   90.00
_cell.angle_gamma   90.00
#
_symmetry.space_group_name_H-M   'P 1'
#
loop_
_entity.id
_entity.type
_entity.pdbx_description
1 polymer ?
#
loop_
_entity_poly.entity_id
_entity_poly.type
_entity_poly.pdbx_seq_one_letter_code
_entity_poly.pdbx_strand_id
1 'polypeptide(L)'
;MEEKLTIQEIIRSAREESLDEFKHRFKQKWLLGMPVFQRSEIQMSEELKSVTYTENPTIWVMRDLEEIEFSDKIWSESDVVKVISFDHIENAEIYPTDEAFDLWLQEDINCGLGMLNTEDTENSIMCYTAGSGNLAKHWNAAFLRRIKNDL
;
A
#
# COMPACT_ATOMS: atom_id res chain seq x y z
N MET A 1 7.68 -27.95 35.32
CA MET A 1 7.55 -26.57 35.84
C MET A 1 7.26 -25.74 34.62
N GLU A 2 5.98 -25.51 34.33
CA GLU A 2 5.55 -24.79 33.12
C GLU A 2 5.83 -23.30 33.33
N GLU A 3 6.68 -22.72 32.50
CA GLU A 3 6.86 -21.27 32.42
C GLU A 3 5.53 -20.69 31.92
N LYS A 4 4.82 -19.98 32.80
CA LYS A 4 3.65 -19.21 32.41
C LYS A 4 4.14 -18.06 31.53
N LEU A 5 3.97 -18.21 30.22
CA LEU A 5 4.12 -17.13 29.26
C LEU A 5 3.32 -15.92 29.75
N THR A 6 3.97 -14.77 29.81
CA THR A 6 3.32 -13.53 30.22
C THR A 6 2.26 -13.15 29.19
N ILE A 7 1.24 -12.41 29.62
CA ILE A 7 0.15 -11.98 28.73
C ILE A 7 0.70 -11.24 27.50
N GLN A 8 1.80 -10.49 27.64
CA GLN A 8 2.46 -9.81 26.53
C GLN A 8 3.13 -10.78 25.54
N GLU A 9 3.71 -11.89 26.01
CA GLU A 9 4.28 -12.93 25.15
C GLU A 9 3.19 -13.72 24.42
N ILE A 10 2.05 -13.96 25.08
CA ILE A 10 0.87 -14.58 24.47
C ILE A 10 0.30 -13.67 23.37
N ILE A 11 0.19 -12.36 23.63
CA ILE A 11 -0.27 -11.38 22.64
C ILE A 11 0.73 -11.29 21.47
N ARG A 12 2.04 -11.31 21.73
CA ARG A 12 3.07 -11.29 20.68
C ARG A 12 3.06 -12.57 19.83
N SER A 13 2.91 -13.74 20.44
CA SER A 13 2.82 -15.01 19.72
C SER A 13 1.55 -15.10 18.87
N ALA A 14 0.41 -14.62 19.40
CA ALA A 14 -0.84 -14.55 18.65
C ALA A 14 -0.77 -13.56 17.47
N ARG A 15 0.03 -12.49 17.62
CA ARG A 15 0.34 -11.54 16.54
C ARG A 15 1.19 -12.17 15.45
N GLU A 16 2.24 -12.90 15.79
CA GLU A 16 3.08 -13.61 14.82
C GLU A 16 2.27 -14.68 14.06
N GLU A 17 1.43 -15.46 14.76
CA GLU A 17 0.57 -16.48 14.15
C GLU A 17 -0.55 -15.87 13.27
N SER A 18 -1.21 -14.79 13.71
CA SER A 18 -2.25 -14.12 12.90
C SER A 18 -1.66 -13.44 11.67
N LEU A 19 -0.46 -12.89 11.78
CA LEU A 19 0.22 -12.21 10.68
C LEU A 19 0.74 -13.22 9.64
N ASP A 20 1.18 -14.40 10.08
CA ASP A 20 1.51 -15.51 9.18
C ASP A 20 0.26 -16.14 8.55
N GLU A 21 -0.84 -16.33 9.29
CA GLU A 21 -2.12 -16.75 8.71
C GLU A 21 -2.67 -15.73 7.71
N PHE A 22 -2.58 -14.43 8.00
CA PHE A 22 -2.98 -13.35 7.10
C PHE A 22 -2.12 -13.29 5.83
N LYS A 23 -0.78 -13.39 5.97
CA LYS A 23 0.16 -13.53 4.84
C LYS A 23 -0.16 -14.75 3.98
N HIS A 24 -0.48 -15.88 4.62
CA HIS A 24 -0.72 -17.14 3.94
C HIS A 24 -2.09 -17.17 3.23
N ARG A 25 -3.10 -16.52 3.80
CA ARG A 25 -4.48 -16.49 3.27
C ARG A 25 -4.64 -15.60 2.03
N PHE A 26 -3.79 -14.59 1.85
CA PHE A 26 -3.97 -13.59 0.77
C PHE A 26 -2.86 -13.49 -0.28
N LYS A 27 -1.78 -14.30 -0.23
CA LYS A 27 -0.61 -14.16 -1.15
C LYS A 27 -0.17 -12.69 -1.27
N GLN A 28 -0.17 -11.99 -0.14
CA GLN A 28 -0.15 -10.54 -0.13
C GLN A 28 1.16 -9.97 -0.65
N LYS A 29 1.02 -8.89 -1.41
CA LYS A 29 2.09 -7.99 -1.78
C LYS A 29 2.45 -7.19 -0.52
N TRP A 30 3.72 -7.16 -0.15
CA TRP A 30 4.21 -6.32 0.94
C TRP A 30 5.18 -5.28 0.40
N LEU A 31 5.20 -4.11 1.03
CA LEU A 31 6.13 -3.05 0.71
C LEU A 31 6.38 -2.20 1.96
N LEU A 32 7.64 -2.02 2.34
CA LEU A 32 8.05 -1.24 3.53
C LEU A 32 7.37 -1.73 4.82
N GLY A 33 7.18 -3.05 4.95
CA GLY A 33 6.52 -3.66 6.11
C GLY A 33 5.00 -3.46 6.19
N MET A 34 4.37 -2.90 5.16
CA MET A 34 2.91 -2.77 5.08
C MET A 34 2.33 -3.76 4.05
N PRO A 35 1.14 -4.31 4.28
CA PRO A 35 0.41 -5.03 3.25
C PRO A 35 -0.10 -4.04 2.19
N VAL A 36 0.03 -4.43 0.92
CA VAL A 36 -0.31 -3.61 -0.24
C VAL A 36 -1.49 -4.21 -0.99
N PHE A 37 -2.51 -3.38 -1.21
CA PHE A 37 -3.73 -3.73 -1.92
C PHE A 37 -3.97 -2.78 -3.08
N GLN A 38 -4.48 -3.31 -4.19
CA GLN A 38 -5.12 -2.50 -5.20
C GLN A 38 -6.47 -2.01 -4.65
N ARG A 39 -6.90 -0.80 -5.04
CA ARG A 39 -8.20 -0.23 -4.62
C ARG A 39 -9.37 -1.20 -4.75
N SER A 40 -9.41 -2.02 -5.79
CA SER A 40 -10.48 -3.00 -6.03
C SER A 40 -10.48 -4.19 -5.08
N GLU A 41 -9.43 -4.35 -4.27
CA GLU A 41 -9.26 -5.47 -3.34
C GLU A 41 -9.73 -5.13 -1.91
N ILE A 42 -10.10 -3.86 -1.63
CA ILE A 42 -10.57 -3.42 -0.32
C ILE A 42 -11.94 -2.74 -0.38
N GLN A 43 -12.65 -2.73 0.74
CA GLN A 43 -13.94 -2.07 0.86
C GLN A 43 -13.77 -0.63 1.35
N MET A 44 -14.26 0.33 0.57
CA MET A 44 -14.26 1.74 0.93
C MET A 44 -15.70 2.25 1.11
N SER A 45 -15.86 3.19 2.03
CA SER A 45 -17.07 4.01 2.14
C SER A 45 -17.34 4.80 0.85
N GLU A 46 -18.59 5.21 0.63
CA GLU A 46 -18.95 5.97 -0.56
C GLU A 46 -18.30 7.36 -0.58
N GLU A 47 -18.13 7.96 0.60
CA GLU A 47 -17.41 9.22 0.81
C GLU A 47 -15.97 9.09 0.32
N LEU A 48 -15.23 8.11 0.85
CA LEU A 48 -13.85 7.87 0.45
C LEU A 48 -13.73 7.52 -1.04
N LYS A 49 -14.69 6.76 -1.60
CA LYS A 49 -14.73 6.45 -3.04
C LYS A 49 -14.86 7.69 -3.91
N SER A 50 -15.59 8.70 -3.43
CA SER A 50 -15.85 9.95 -4.15
C SER A 50 -14.63 10.87 -4.21
N VAL A 51 -13.73 10.79 -3.22
CA VAL A 51 -12.50 11.61 -3.13
C VAL A 51 -11.25 10.87 -3.59
N THR A 52 -11.29 9.53 -3.69
CA THR A 52 -10.19 8.75 -4.26
C THR A 52 -10.14 8.97 -5.76
N TYR A 53 -9.27 9.89 -6.19
CA TYR A 53 -8.94 10.12 -7.59
C TYR A 53 -8.55 8.81 -8.29
N THR A 54 -9.14 8.53 -9.45
CA THR A 54 -8.84 7.34 -10.27
C THR A 54 -8.11 7.65 -11.55
N GLU A 55 -7.93 8.93 -11.88
CA GLU A 55 -7.35 9.34 -13.17
C GLU A 55 -5.83 9.14 -13.16
N ASN A 56 -5.20 9.53 -12.05
CA ASN A 56 -3.75 9.42 -11.85
C ASN A 56 -3.37 8.27 -10.93
N PRO A 57 -2.11 7.80 -11.04
CA PRO A 57 -1.59 6.87 -10.06
C PRO A 57 -1.51 7.54 -8.69
N THR A 58 -2.00 6.85 -7.67
CA THR A 58 -2.05 7.37 -6.30
C THR A 58 -1.91 6.23 -5.30
N ILE A 59 -1.16 6.48 -4.24
CA ILE A 59 -1.01 5.60 -3.09
C ILE A 59 -1.67 6.26 -1.89
N TRP A 60 -2.51 5.50 -1.20
CA TRP A 60 -3.23 5.87 0.02
C TRP A 60 -2.68 5.01 1.14
N VAL A 61 -2.18 5.65 2.19
CA VAL A 61 -1.80 4.96 3.43
C VAL A 61 -2.98 5.06 4.38
N MET A 62 -3.52 3.91 4.76
CA MET A 62 -4.72 3.79 5.56
C MET A 62 -4.36 3.16 6.90
N ARG A 63 -4.84 3.74 7.99
CA ARG A 63 -4.72 3.14 9.31
C ARG A 63 -5.51 1.84 9.35
N ASP A 64 -4.87 0.80 9.86
CA ASP A 64 -5.51 -0.45 10.21
C ASP A 64 -5.76 -0.44 11.73
N LEU A 65 -7.03 -0.47 12.11
CA LEU A 65 -7.41 -0.50 13.52
C LEU A 65 -7.62 -1.97 13.89
N GLU A 66 -6.72 -2.51 14.72
CA GLU A 66 -6.66 -3.93 15.14
C GLU A 66 -7.97 -4.49 15.71
N GLU A 67 -8.95 -3.65 16.02
CA GLU A 67 -10.24 -4.02 16.64
C GLU A 67 -11.28 -4.58 15.64
N ILE A 68 -11.04 -4.50 14.32
CA ILE A 68 -12.00 -4.91 13.29
C ILE A 68 -11.38 -5.97 12.39
N GLU A 69 -12.08 -7.08 12.17
CA GLU A 69 -11.64 -8.07 11.17
C GLU A 69 -11.56 -7.43 9.78
N PHE A 70 -10.44 -7.61 9.09
CA PHE A 70 -10.16 -6.98 7.79
C PHE A 70 -11.27 -7.21 6.75
N SER A 71 -11.91 -8.39 6.73
CA SER A 71 -13.00 -8.71 5.79
C SER A 71 -14.25 -7.86 5.98
N ASP A 72 -14.44 -7.35 7.19
CA ASP A 72 -15.60 -6.55 7.60
C ASP A 72 -15.25 -5.05 7.70
N LYS A 73 -13.97 -4.70 7.56
CA LYS A 73 -13.49 -3.31 7.60
C LYS A 73 -13.89 -2.58 6.33
N ILE A 74 -14.66 -1.51 6.51
CA ILE A 74 -14.94 -0.50 5.49
C ILE A 74 -14.08 0.71 5.82
N TRP A 75 -13.11 1.02 4.96
CA TRP A 75 -12.25 2.19 5.14
C TRP A 75 -12.97 3.48 4.76
N SER A 76 -12.74 4.51 5.57
CA SER A 76 -13.32 5.84 5.47
C SER A 76 -12.23 6.89 5.33
N GLU A 77 -12.63 8.14 5.05
CA GLU A 77 -11.69 9.27 4.97
C GLU A 77 -10.90 9.46 6.27
N SER A 78 -11.52 9.19 7.43
CA SER A 78 -10.83 9.30 8.73
C SER A 78 -9.76 8.24 8.95
N ASP A 79 -9.76 7.16 8.16
CA ASP A 79 -8.72 6.15 8.21
C ASP A 79 -7.51 6.55 7.32
N VAL A 80 -7.62 7.56 6.46
CA VAL A 80 -6.51 8.00 5.59
C VAL A 80 -5.46 8.75 6.42
N VAL A 81 -4.24 8.22 6.45
CA VAL A 81 -3.09 8.86 7.11
C VAL A 81 -2.34 9.75 6.13
N LYS A 82 -2.18 9.28 4.89
CA LYS A 82 -1.34 9.94 3.89
C LYS A 82 -1.77 9.59 2.48
N VAL A 83 -1.54 10.53 1.57
CA VAL A 83 -1.78 10.36 0.14
C VAL A 83 -0.51 10.76 -0.60
N ILE A 84 -0.04 9.89 -1.48
CA ILE A 84 1.07 10.16 -2.41
C ILE A 84 0.47 10.11 -3.81
N SER A 85 0.40 11.27 -4.46
CA SER A 85 -0.11 11.39 -5.83
C SER A 85 1.04 11.52 -6.82
N PHE A 86 0.90 10.87 -7.97
CA PHE A 86 1.86 10.90 -9.08
C PHE A 86 1.28 11.66 -10.29
N ASP A 87 0.57 12.76 -10.03
CA ASP A 87 -0.16 13.54 -11.05
C ASP A 87 0.74 14.14 -12.14
N HIS A 88 2.01 14.39 -11.81
CA HIS A 88 2.97 14.94 -12.77
C HIS A 88 3.37 13.93 -13.86
N ILE A 89 3.04 12.65 -13.70
CA ILE A 89 3.36 11.62 -14.70
C ILE A 89 2.67 11.90 -16.03
N GLU A 90 1.48 12.49 -16.03
CA GLU A 90 0.78 12.83 -17.28
C GLU A 90 1.51 13.89 -18.11
N ASN A 91 2.40 14.65 -17.47
CA ASN A 91 3.27 15.65 -18.09
C ASN A 91 4.71 15.13 -18.30
N ALA A 92 4.92 13.81 -18.20
CA ALA A 92 6.21 13.18 -18.44
C ALA A 92 6.83 13.73 -19.74
N GLU A 93 8.08 14.22 -19.64
CA GLU A 93 8.81 14.71 -20.80
C GLU A 93 8.98 13.59 -21.84
N ILE A 94 9.26 13.95 -23.09
CA ILE A 94 9.57 12.95 -24.12
C ILE A 94 10.93 12.34 -23.76
N TYR A 95 10.92 11.18 -23.13
CA TYR A 95 12.14 10.45 -22.83
C TYR A 95 12.75 9.92 -24.13
N PRO A 96 14.08 10.02 -24.30
CA PRO A 96 14.75 9.62 -25.53
C PRO A 96 14.73 8.10 -25.78
N THR A 97 14.44 7.29 -24.75
CA THR A 97 14.34 5.83 -24.82
C THR A 97 13.35 5.29 -23.78
N ASP A 98 12.82 4.09 -24.03
CA ASP A 98 11.96 3.37 -23.07
C ASP A 98 12.71 3.06 -21.76
N GLU A 99 14.01 2.77 -21.82
CA GLU A 99 14.84 2.49 -20.63
C GLU A 99 14.98 3.72 -19.73
N ALA A 100 15.18 4.90 -20.31
CA ALA A 100 15.27 6.15 -19.56
C ALA A 100 13.94 6.50 -18.89
N PHE A 101 12.81 6.24 -19.56
CA PHE A 101 11.49 6.40 -18.97
C PHE A 101 11.25 5.43 -17.81
N ASP A 102 11.61 4.15 -17.99
CA ASP A 102 11.48 3.13 -16.95
C ASP A 102 12.32 3.47 -15.71
N LEU A 103 13.54 3.99 -15.89
CA LEU A 103 14.40 4.43 -14.78
C LEU A 103 13.79 5.63 -14.05
N TRP A 104 13.39 6.67 -14.78
CA TRP A 104 12.75 7.84 -14.18
C TRP A 104 11.51 7.46 -13.38
N LEU A 105 10.67 6.59 -13.92
CA LEU A 105 9.45 6.11 -13.27
C LEU A 105 9.76 5.34 -11.97
N GLN A 106 10.84 4.55 -11.95
CA GLN A 106 11.29 3.88 -10.73
C GLN A 106 11.80 4.86 -9.69
N GLU A 107 12.59 5.86 -10.09
CA GLU A 107 13.08 6.90 -9.19
C GLU A 107 11.93 7.71 -8.59
N ASP A 108 10.91 8.04 -9.39
CA ASP A 108 9.73 8.76 -8.96
C ASP A 108 8.93 7.98 -7.91
N ILE A 109 8.66 6.70 -8.17
CA ILE A 109 8.02 5.79 -7.21
C ILE A 109 8.85 5.68 -5.92
N ASN A 110 10.17 5.52 -6.03
CA ASN A 110 11.05 5.41 -4.88
C ASN A 110 11.08 6.71 -4.07
N CYS A 111 11.08 7.88 -4.73
CA CYS A 111 10.99 9.17 -4.07
C CYS A 111 9.68 9.29 -3.28
N GLY A 112 8.55 8.98 -3.91
CA GLY A 112 7.24 9.02 -3.26
C GLY A 112 7.17 8.09 -2.04
N LEU A 113 7.65 6.86 -2.18
CA LEU A 113 7.72 5.89 -1.07
C LEU A 113 8.70 6.33 0.03
N GLY A 114 9.80 6.98 -0.33
CA GLY A 114 10.78 7.52 0.62
C GLY A 114 10.24 8.68 1.46
N MET A 115 9.09 9.26 1.10
CA MET A 115 8.40 10.25 1.92
C MET A 115 7.68 9.61 3.11
N LEU A 116 7.51 8.29 3.16
CA LEU A 116 6.86 7.59 4.26
C LEU A 116 7.80 7.48 5.46
N ASN A 117 7.31 7.87 6.64
CA ASN A 117 8.03 7.80 7.91
C ASN A 117 7.55 6.58 8.71
N THR A 118 8.37 6.12 9.67
CA THR A 118 8.10 4.89 10.45
C THR A 118 6.75 4.90 11.16
N GLU A 119 6.32 6.06 11.65
CA GLU A 119 5.00 6.23 12.28
C GLU A 119 3.83 6.00 11.30
N ASP A 120 4.03 6.26 10.00
CA ASP A 120 3.03 5.97 8.97
C ASP A 120 2.92 4.46 8.70
N THR A 121 3.98 3.70 8.99
CA THR A 121 4.09 2.27 8.65
C THR A 121 3.57 1.33 9.73
N GLU A 122 3.57 1.76 11.00
CA GLU A 122 3.03 0.96 12.10
C GLU A 122 1.49 0.93 12.04
N ASN A 123 0.91 -0.27 11.98
CA ASN A 123 -0.54 -0.49 11.91
C ASN A 123 -1.22 0.24 10.74
N SER A 124 -0.59 0.17 9.56
CA SER A 124 -1.12 0.76 8.34
C SER A 124 -1.10 -0.25 7.19
N ILE A 125 -2.02 -0.04 6.25
CA ILE A 125 -2.03 -0.70 4.95
C ILE A 125 -1.77 0.32 3.85
N MET A 126 -1.26 -0.17 2.73
CA MET A 126 -1.11 0.63 1.51
C MET A 126 -2.20 0.22 0.52
N CYS A 127 -2.97 1.20 0.04
CA CYS A 127 -3.91 1.03 -1.05
C CYS A 127 -3.45 1.83 -2.26
N TYR A 128 -3.40 1.24 -3.44
CA TYR A 128 -2.99 1.95 -4.65
C TYR A 128 -4.04 1.92 -5.76
N THR A 129 -3.99 2.95 -6.61
CA THR A 129 -4.63 3.01 -7.92
C THR A 129 -3.56 3.33 -8.95
N ALA A 130 -3.61 2.67 -10.11
CA ALA A 130 -2.69 2.93 -11.20
C ALA A 130 -3.08 4.14 -12.06
N GLY A 131 -4.27 4.69 -11.83
CA GLY A 131 -4.86 5.68 -12.73
C GLY A 131 -5.58 5.05 -13.93
N SER A 132 -6.20 5.89 -14.73
CA SER A 132 -6.79 5.57 -16.04
C SER A 132 -6.08 6.29 -17.19
N GLY A 133 -5.12 7.18 -16.89
CA GLY A 133 -4.32 7.90 -17.88
C GLY A 133 -3.44 7.01 -18.75
N ASN A 134 -2.83 7.62 -19.79
CA ASN A 134 -2.06 6.91 -20.83
C ASN A 134 -0.86 6.11 -20.28
N LEU A 135 -0.32 6.52 -19.13
CA LEU A 135 0.85 5.91 -18.50
C LEU A 135 0.49 4.95 -17.36
N ALA A 136 -0.81 4.74 -17.06
CA ALA A 136 -1.27 3.89 -15.96
C ALA A 136 -0.71 2.47 -16.03
N LYS A 137 -0.62 1.89 -17.24
CA LYS A 137 -0.06 0.54 -17.43
C LYS A 137 1.43 0.48 -17.09
N HIS A 138 2.20 1.48 -17.49
CA HIS A 138 3.63 1.56 -17.22
C HIS A 138 3.88 1.75 -15.72
N TRP A 139 3.16 2.69 -15.09
CA TRP A 139 3.23 2.91 -13.65
C TRP A 139 2.88 1.64 -12.87
N ASN A 140 1.77 0.98 -13.19
CA ASN A 140 1.36 -0.25 -12.51
C ASN A 140 2.44 -1.34 -12.63
N ALA A 141 3.03 -1.52 -13.82
CA ALA A 141 4.09 -2.48 -14.02
C ALA A 141 5.35 -2.15 -13.19
N ALA A 142 5.76 -0.87 -13.16
CA ALA A 142 6.88 -0.41 -12.36
C ALA A 142 6.64 -0.58 -10.85
N PHE A 143 5.46 -0.19 -10.36
CA PHE A 143 5.08 -0.33 -8.96
C PHE A 143 5.01 -1.80 -8.53
N LEU A 144 4.41 -2.67 -9.34
CA LEU A 144 4.38 -4.12 -9.06
C LEU A 144 5.76 -4.77 -9.09
N ARG A 145 6.69 -4.29 -9.93
CA ARG A 145 8.11 -4.71 -9.90
C ARG A 145 8.74 -4.31 -8.56
N ARG A 146 8.51 -3.09 -8.08
CA ARG A 146 9.05 -2.60 -6.81
C ARG A 146 8.57 -3.41 -5.61
N ILE A 147 7.28 -3.77 -5.58
CA ILE A 147 6.70 -4.65 -4.56
C ILE A 147 7.39 -6.02 -4.56
N LYS A 148 7.55 -6.64 -5.74
CA LYS A 148 8.17 -7.97 -5.84
C LYS A 148 9.63 -7.99 -5.39
N ASN A 149 10.35 -6.88 -5.52
CA ASN A 149 11.72 -6.77 -5.06
C ASN A 149 11.85 -6.54 -3.54
N ASP A 150 10.74 -6.26 -2.83
CA ASP A 150 10.68 -6.11 -1.38
C ASP A 150 10.34 -7.42 -0.65
N LEU A 151 9.92 -8.45 -1.41
CA LEU A 151 9.62 -9.82 -0.95
C LEU A 151 10.85 -10.72 -1.08
#